data_AF-A0A1S8DDM8-F1
#
_entry.id   AF-A0A1S8DDM8-F1
#
_cell.length_a   1.000
_cell.length_b   1.000
_cell.length_c   1.000
_cell.angle_alpha   90.00
_cell.angle_beta   90.00
_cell.angle_gamma   90.00
#
_symmetry.space_group_name_H-M   'P 1'
#
loop_
_entity.id
_entity.type
_entity.pdbx_description
1 polymer ?
#
loop_
_entity_poly.entity_id
_entity_poly.type
_entity_poly.pdbx_seq_one_letter_code
_entity_poly.pdbx_strand_id
1 'polypeptide(L)'
;MKSISRRLTLSLVPLLLVSVLLIVQGGVWLYDRAQRDYLTQLLQREADSMLAALSRGSDGLFLDMDKVDPDYRRPYSGRYFVVQGQEKWRSRSLWDHRLPLPGDGLQTELLPGPDGQELLVWSGEYLKGGERLTISVAIDYEPLLVEFRRASWWLSGLGVLVVLVAAALQHWFLRRSLGPLRKVQGELAE
;
A
#
# COMPACT_ATOMS: atom_id res chain seq x y z
N MET A 1 15.16 20.58 45.66
CA MET A 1 15.29 20.74 44.19
C MET A 1 15.04 19.44 43.38
N LYS A 2 14.39 18.40 43.95
CA LYS A 2 14.18 17.09 43.29
C LYS A 2 12.91 16.97 42.42
N SER A 3 12.08 18.02 42.30
CA SER A 3 10.80 17.92 41.56
C SER A 3 10.90 18.28 40.08
N ILE A 4 11.89 19.07 39.66
CA ILE A 4 12.02 19.54 38.27
C ILE A 4 12.52 18.42 37.36
N SER A 5 13.53 17.65 37.78
CA SER A 5 14.07 16.51 37.01
C SER A 5 13.05 15.38 36.83
N ARG A 6 12.17 15.18 37.81
CA ARG A 6 11.08 14.18 37.77
C ARG A 6 9.87 14.66 36.96
N ARG A 7 9.61 15.98 36.91
CA ARG A 7 8.59 16.57 36.03
C ARG A 7 9.05 16.59 34.56
N LEU A 8 10.32 16.86 34.29
CA LEU A 8 10.89 16.82 32.94
C LEU A 8 10.81 15.42 32.33
N THR A 9 11.10 14.37 33.11
CA THR A 9 10.99 12.98 32.66
C THR A 9 9.54 12.52 32.51
N LEU A 10 8.61 13.05 33.33
CA LEU A 10 7.18 12.76 33.18
C LEU A 10 6.56 13.36 31.90
N SER A 11 7.07 14.48 31.39
CA SER A 11 6.56 15.12 30.17
C SER A 11 7.25 14.65 28.90
N LEU A 12 8.53 14.26 28.95
CA LEU A 12 9.27 13.79 27.78
C LEU A 12 8.79 12.43 27.26
N VAL A 13 8.39 11.54 28.17
CA VAL A 13 8.00 10.15 27.84
C VAL A 13 6.71 10.06 27.03
N PRO A 14 5.58 10.68 27.43
CA PRO A 14 4.37 10.68 26.61
C PRO A 14 4.61 11.37 25.26
N LEU A 15 5.47 12.40 25.21
CA LEU A 15 5.84 13.06 23.96
C LEU A 15 6.60 12.11 23.03
N LEU A 16 7.54 11.32 23.55
CA LEU A 16 8.27 10.32 22.77
C LEU A 16 7.35 9.19 22.28
N LEU A 17 6.45 8.72 23.15
CA LEU A 17 5.46 7.69 22.81
C LEU A 17 4.51 8.17 21.70
N VAL A 18 4.01 9.39 21.81
CA VAL A 18 3.18 10.03 20.79
C VAL A 18 4.00 10.25 19.51
N SER A 19 5.27 10.62 19.60
CA SER A 19 6.13 10.81 18.44
C SER A 19 6.36 9.51 17.67
N VAL A 20 6.66 8.40 18.36
CA VAL A 20 6.80 7.08 17.75
C VAL A 20 5.47 6.62 17.14
N LEU A 21 4.36 6.81 17.85
CA LEU A 21 3.04 6.49 17.34
C LEU A 21 2.71 7.29 16.07
N LEU A 22 3.03 8.59 16.04
CA LEU A 22 2.84 9.45 14.88
C LEU A 22 3.73 9.06 13.71
N ILE A 23 4.99 8.66 13.94
CA ILE A 23 5.90 8.19 12.90
C ILE A 23 5.39 6.87 12.30
N VAL A 24 4.96 5.93 13.13
CA VAL A 24 4.41 4.64 12.66
C VAL A 24 3.10 4.87 11.90
N GLN A 25 2.17 5.64 12.46
CA GLN A 25 0.87 5.90 11.84
C GLN A 25 1.01 6.74 10.57
N GLY A 26 1.87 7.75 10.58
CA GLY A 26 2.18 8.59 9.43
C GLY A 26 2.93 7.84 8.34
N GLY A 27 3.82 6.91 8.71
CA GLY A 27 4.50 6.02 7.77
C GLY A 27 3.52 5.11 7.03
N VAL A 28 2.60 4.47 7.76
CA VAL A 28 1.55 3.64 7.15
C VAL A 28 0.65 4.47 6.22
N TRP A 29 0.25 5.65 6.66
CA TRP A 29 -0.65 6.52 5.88
C TRP A 29 0.00 7.11 4.62
N LEU A 30 1.23 7.64 4.75
CA LEU A 30 1.96 8.21 3.62
C LEU A 30 2.32 7.13 2.59
N TYR A 31 2.58 5.92 3.06
CA TYR A 31 2.95 4.80 2.20
C TYR A 31 1.74 4.23 1.43
N ASP A 32 0.55 4.11 2.06
CA ASP A 32 -0.70 3.77 1.36
C ASP A 32 -0.98 4.79 0.24
N ARG A 33 -0.78 6.08 0.54
CA ARG A 33 -0.98 7.15 -0.44
C ARG A 33 0.05 7.10 -1.58
N ALA A 34 1.33 6.95 -1.27
CA ALA A 34 2.39 6.88 -2.27
C ALA A 34 2.24 5.67 -3.20
N GLN A 35 1.76 4.53 -2.68
CA GLN A 35 1.51 3.33 -3.50
C GLN A 35 0.30 3.48 -4.40
N ARG A 36 -0.81 4.04 -3.91
CA ARG A 36 -1.98 4.33 -4.77
C ARG A 36 -1.58 5.20 -5.95
N ASP A 37 -0.77 6.23 -5.70
CA ASP A 37 -0.28 7.11 -6.75
C ASP A 37 0.65 6.38 -7.74
N TYR A 38 1.58 5.54 -7.25
CA TYR A 38 2.45 4.73 -8.10
C TYR A 38 1.69 3.71 -8.96
N LEU A 39 0.74 2.99 -8.36
CA LEU A 39 -0.08 1.99 -9.05
C LEU A 39 -1.01 2.65 -10.08
N THR A 40 -1.55 3.83 -9.78
CA THR A 40 -2.32 4.61 -10.74
C THR A 40 -1.46 4.96 -11.96
N GLN A 41 -0.23 5.44 -11.74
CA GLN A 41 0.68 5.77 -12.84
C GLN A 41 1.10 4.53 -13.64
N LEU A 42 1.30 3.39 -12.98
CA LEU A 42 1.62 2.13 -13.64
C LEU A 42 0.46 1.65 -14.51
N LEU A 43 -0.76 1.59 -13.95
CA LEU A 43 -1.97 1.18 -14.68
C LEU A 43 -2.29 2.13 -15.83
N GLN A 44 -2.08 3.44 -15.64
CA GLN A 44 -2.24 4.43 -16.70
C GLN A 44 -1.22 4.22 -17.82
N ARG A 45 0.05 3.96 -17.50
CA ARG A 45 1.05 3.62 -18.53
C ARG A 45 0.72 2.33 -19.28
N GLU A 46 0.17 1.34 -18.58
CA GLU A 46 -0.29 0.11 -19.22
C GLU A 46 -1.45 0.39 -20.17
N ALA A 47 -2.44 1.18 -19.76
CA ALA A 47 -3.54 1.60 -20.61
C ALA A 47 -3.05 2.40 -21.83
N ASP A 48 -2.08 3.30 -21.65
CA ASP A 48 -1.47 4.04 -22.76
C ASP A 48 -0.69 3.12 -23.73
N SER A 49 -0.02 2.09 -23.20
CA SER A 49 0.62 1.05 -24.02
C SER A 49 -0.42 0.24 -24.81
N MET A 50 -1.56 -0.11 -24.19
CA MET A 50 -2.67 -0.75 -24.89
C MET A 50 -3.26 0.16 -25.97
N LEU A 51 -3.41 1.44 -25.66
CA LEU A 51 -3.86 2.45 -26.62
C LEU A 51 -2.89 2.56 -27.79
N ALA A 52 -1.58 2.49 -27.56
CA ALA A 52 -0.56 2.47 -28.60
C ALA A 52 -0.61 1.19 -29.45
N ALA A 53 -0.97 0.05 -28.85
CA ALA A 53 -1.17 -1.22 -29.54
C ALA A 53 -2.46 -1.26 -30.39
N LEU A 54 -3.43 -0.37 -30.16
CA LEU A 54 -4.58 -0.20 -31.05
C LEU A 54 -4.13 0.43 -32.38
N SER A 55 -4.32 -0.31 -33.47
CA SER A 55 -4.07 0.15 -34.84
C SER A 55 -5.35 0.27 -35.64
N ARG A 56 -5.33 1.13 -36.67
CA ARG A 56 -6.44 1.25 -37.62
C ARG A 56 -6.24 0.23 -38.73
N GLY A 57 -7.18 -0.70 -38.88
CA GLY A 57 -7.24 -1.71 -39.93
C GLY A 57 -8.25 -1.33 -41.01
N SER A 58 -8.48 -2.27 -41.93
CA SER A 58 -9.43 -2.10 -43.04
C SER A 58 -10.89 -2.04 -42.59
N ASP A 59 -11.25 -2.74 -41.50
CA ASP A 59 -12.63 -2.83 -40.98
C ASP A 59 -12.88 -1.96 -39.73
N GLY A 60 -11.91 -1.16 -39.29
CA GLY A 60 -12.03 -0.32 -38.10
C GLY A 60 -10.79 -0.32 -37.21
N LEU A 61 -10.96 0.00 -35.93
CA LEU A 61 -9.89 -0.17 -34.93
C LEU A 61 -9.73 -1.65 -34.61
N PHE A 62 -8.49 -2.13 -34.58
CA PHE A 62 -8.16 -3.48 -34.11
C PHE A 62 -7.01 -3.41 -33.10
N LEU A 63 -7.07 -4.30 -32.11
CA LEU A 63 -6.01 -4.45 -31.13
C LEU A 63 -4.96 -5.44 -31.65
N ASP A 64 -3.75 -4.95 -31.89
CA ASP A 64 -2.61 -5.76 -32.31
C ASP A 64 -2.06 -6.53 -31.10
N MET A 65 -2.49 -7.80 -30.98
CA MET A 65 -2.11 -8.67 -29.86
C MET A 65 -0.61 -9.01 -29.81
N ASP A 66 0.15 -8.75 -30.88
CA ASP A 66 1.61 -8.94 -30.89
C ASP A 66 2.35 -7.74 -30.28
N LYS A 67 1.68 -6.58 -30.19
CA LYS A 67 2.19 -5.39 -29.47
C LYS A 67 1.73 -5.32 -28.02
N VAL A 68 0.77 -6.16 -27.63
CA VAL A 68 0.32 -6.31 -26.26
C VAL A 68 1.29 -7.23 -25.51
N ASP A 69 1.55 -6.92 -24.24
CA ASP A 69 2.44 -7.72 -23.40
C ASP A 69 2.05 -9.21 -23.42
N PRO A 70 2.98 -10.14 -23.70
CA PRO A 70 2.70 -11.57 -23.72
C PRO A 70 2.07 -12.10 -22.42
N ASP A 71 2.26 -11.44 -21.29
CA ASP A 71 1.66 -11.85 -20.02
C ASP A 71 0.12 -11.81 -20.05
N TYR A 72 -0.51 -10.97 -20.87
CA TYR A 72 -1.98 -10.99 -21.02
C TYR A 72 -2.51 -12.19 -21.83
N ARG A 73 -1.62 -12.95 -22.49
CA ARG A 73 -1.97 -14.16 -23.23
C ARG A 73 -1.99 -15.41 -22.35
N ARG A 74 -1.33 -15.36 -21.19
CA ARG A 74 -1.28 -16.47 -20.23
C ARG A 74 -2.56 -16.49 -19.39
N PRO A 75 -3.24 -17.63 -19.25
CA PRO A 75 -4.34 -17.77 -18.30
C PRO A 75 -3.84 -17.42 -16.88
N TYR A 76 -4.64 -16.66 -16.12
CA TYR A 76 -4.35 -16.35 -14.72
C TYR A 76 -2.98 -15.68 -14.46
N SER A 77 -2.52 -14.80 -15.36
CA SER A 77 -1.24 -14.09 -15.18
C SER A 77 -1.24 -13.01 -14.09
N GLY A 78 -2.38 -12.76 -13.44
CA GLY A 78 -2.54 -11.62 -12.52
C GLY A 78 -2.66 -10.28 -13.23
N ARG A 79 -2.71 -10.25 -14.57
CA ARG A 79 -2.84 -9.02 -15.37
C ARG A 79 -3.98 -9.20 -16.37
N TYR A 80 -4.90 -8.25 -16.41
CA TYR A 80 -6.16 -8.36 -17.13
C TYR A 80 -6.45 -7.07 -17.86
N PHE A 81 -7.06 -7.19 -19.03
CA PHE A 81 -7.60 -6.03 -19.74
C PHE A 81 -8.91 -6.34 -20.44
N VAL A 82 -9.71 -5.29 -20.61
CA VAL A 82 -10.91 -5.25 -21.43
C VAL A 82 -10.90 -3.94 -22.21
N VAL A 83 -11.04 -4.02 -23.53
CA VAL A 83 -11.25 -2.85 -24.38
C VAL A 83 -12.66 -2.94 -24.94
N GLN A 84 -13.46 -1.92 -24.69
CA GLN A 84 -14.84 -1.82 -25.15
C GLN A 84 -14.96 -0.66 -26.14
N GLY A 85 -15.05 -0.99 -27.44
CA GLY A 85 -15.42 -0.07 -28.51
C GLY A 85 -16.67 -0.58 -29.24
N GLN A 86 -16.70 -0.46 -30.57
CA GLN A 86 -17.67 -1.16 -31.43
C GLN A 86 -17.51 -2.68 -31.31
N GLU A 87 -16.27 -3.14 -31.25
CA GLU A 87 -15.95 -4.51 -30.86
C GLU A 87 -15.41 -4.57 -29.43
N LYS A 88 -15.65 -5.71 -28.77
CA LYS A 88 -15.18 -5.96 -27.42
C LYS A 88 -13.98 -6.90 -27.44
N TRP A 89 -12.81 -6.38 -27.11
CA TRP A 89 -11.61 -7.18 -26.91
C TRP A 89 -11.38 -7.46 -25.43
N ARG A 90 -11.02 -8.69 -25.11
CA ARG A 90 -10.73 -9.13 -23.74
C ARG A 90 -9.42 -9.91 -23.73
N SER A 91 -8.62 -9.68 -22.69
CA SER A 91 -7.43 -10.49 -22.42
C SER A 91 -7.79 -11.98 -22.29
N ARG A 92 -6.91 -12.88 -22.73
CA ARG A 92 -7.12 -14.31 -22.51
C ARG A 92 -6.92 -14.73 -21.05
N SER A 93 -6.19 -13.91 -20.28
CA SER A 93 -6.01 -14.10 -18.84
C SER A 93 -7.33 -14.06 -18.06
N LEU A 94 -8.33 -13.27 -18.50
CA LEU A 94 -9.66 -13.18 -17.87
C LEU A 94 -10.46 -14.49 -17.90
N TRP A 95 -10.15 -15.39 -18.83
CA TRP A 95 -10.89 -16.65 -19.01
C TRP A 95 -12.42 -16.41 -19.10
N ASP A 96 -13.21 -17.20 -18.37
CA ASP A 96 -14.67 -17.11 -18.23
C ASP A 96 -15.12 -15.98 -17.28
N HIS A 97 -14.19 -15.31 -16.60
CA HIS A 97 -14.50 -14.28 -15.62
C HIS A 97 -14.88 -12.96 -16.30
N ARG A 98 -15.92 -12.33 -15.78
CA ARG A 98 -16.38 -11.02 -16.25
C ARG A 98 -15.88 -9.96 -15.28
N LEU A 99 -14.86 -9.23 -15.72
CA LEU A 99 -14.43 -8.04 -15.00
C LEU A 99 -15.56 -6.99 -15.04
N PRO A 100 -16.07 -6.52 -13.90
CA PRO A 100 -16.94 -5.36 -13.90
C PRO A 100 -16.13 -4.17 -14.41
N LEU A 101 -16.76 -3.33 -15.23
CA LEU A 101 -16.17 -2.16 -15.88
C LEU A 101 -16.77 -0.94 -15.21
N PRO A 102 -16.23 -0.47 -14.07
CA PRO A 102 -16.82 0.66 -13.40
C PRO A 102 -16.30 1.93 -14.08
N GLY A 103 -16.87 3.08 -13.70
CA GLY A 103 -16.67 4.36 -14.39
C GLY A 103 -15.21 4.81 -14.53
N ASP A 104 -15.01 5.88 -15.29
CA ASP A 104 -13.68 6.43 -15.59
C ASP A 104 -12.83 6.70 -14.33
N GLY A 105 -11.56 6.29 -14.37
CA GLY A 105 -10.57 6.43 -13.31
C GLY A 105 -10.18 5.14 -12.57
N LEU A 106 -9.37 5.31 -11.52
CA LEU A 106 -8.95 4.24 -10.62
C LEU A 106 -10.11 3.85 -9.70
N GLN A 107 -10.41 2.56 -9.65
CA GLN A 107 -11.39 2.02 -8.72
C GLN A 107 -10.81 1.95 -7.31
N THR A 108 -11.55 2.52 -6.37
CA THR A 108 -11.14 2.53 -4.96
C THR A 108 -11.40 1.18 -4.29
N GLU A 109 -12.41 0.45 -4.77
CA GLU A 109 -12.74 -0.90 -4.31
C GLU A 109 -11.98 -1.96 -5.10
N LEU A 110 -11.44 -2.94 -4.38
CA LEU A 110 -10.83 -4.13 -4.97
C LEU A 110 -11.95 -5.05 -5.46
N LEU A 111 -11.79 -5.57 -6.68
CA LEU A 111 -12.77 -6.40 -7.34
C LEU A 111 -12.33 -7.87 -7.31
N PRO A 112 -13.26 -8.83 -7.18
CA PRO A 112 -12.90 -10.24 -7.15
C PRO A 112 -12.36 -10.68 -8.53
N GLY A 113 -11.22 -11.35 -8.51
CA GLY A 113 -10.58 -11.93 -9.69
C GLY A 113 -11.00 -13.38 -9.96
N PRO A 114 -10.54 -13.94 -11.10
CA PRO A 114 -10.92 -15.28 -11.55
C PRO A 114 -10.40 -16.41 -10.64
N ASP A 115 -9.35 -16.16 -9.86
CA ASP A 115 -8.73 -17.13 -8.93
C ASP A 115 -9.00 -16.80 -7.46
N GLY A 116 -10.03 -15.98 -7.17
CA GLY A 116 -10.33 -15.52 -5.81
C GLY A 116 -9.42 -14.41 -5.28
N GLN A 117 -8.47 -13.96 -6.09
CA GLN A 117 -7.58 -12.83 -5.81
C GLN A 117 -8.31 -11.47 -5.84
N GLU A 118 -7.70 -10.44 -5.23
CA GLU A 118 -8.22 -9.07 -5.22
C GLU A 118 -7.60 -8.24 -6.36
N LEU A 119 -8.43 -7.75 -7.27
CA LEU A 119 -8.02 -6.98 -8.44
C LEU A 119 -8.18 -5.48 -8.22
N LEU A 120 -7.12 -4.73 -8.45
CA LEU A 120 -7.20 -3.28 -8.61
C LEU A 120 -7.48 -2.95 -10.07
N VAL A 121 -8.57 -2.22 -10.32
CA VAL A 121 -9.04 -1.89 -11.68
C VAL A 121 -8.88 -0.41 -11.95
N TRP A 122 -8.40 -0.09 -13.14
CA TRP A 122 -8.38 1.26 -13.69
C TRP A 122 -9.12 1.27 -15.03
N SER A 123 -10.07 2.18 -15.20
CA SER A 123 -10.81 2.39 -16.45
C SER A 123 -10.47 3.75 -17.03
N GLY A 124 -10.30 3.84 -18.35
CA GLY A 124 -10.08 5.09 -19.06
C GLY A 124 -10.97 5.19 -20.29
N GLU A 125 -11.67 6.32 -20.47
CA GLU A 125 -12.35 6.64 -21.72
C GLU A 125 -11.40 7.35 -22.71
N TYR A 126 -11.30 6.83 -23.92
CA TYR A 126 -10.45 7.36 -24.97
C TYR A 126 -11.24 7.58 -26.26
N LEU A 127 -10.82 8.56 -27.05
CA LEU A 127 -11.33 8.80 -28.39
C LEU A 127 -10.19 8.56 -29.39
N LYS A 128 -10.28 7.50 -30.19
CA LYS A 128 -9.28 7.18 -31.21
C LYS A 128 -9.96 7.04 -32.56
N GLY A 129 -9.44 7.78 -33.55
CA GLY A 129 -9.93 7.69 -34.92
C GLY A 129 -11.41 8.01 -35.14
N GLY A 130 -12.06 8.74 -34.21
CA GLY A 130 -13.49 9.09 -34.26
C GLY A 130 -14.40 8.14 -33.46
N GLU A 131 -13.85 7.06 -32.89
CA GLU A 131 -14.58 6.07 -32.10
C GLU A 131 -14.25 6.24 -30.60
N ARG A 132 -15.28 6.20 -29.75
CA ARG A 132 -15.09 6.20 -28.29
C ARG A 132 -14.87 4.78 -27.82
N LEU A 133 -13.78 4.56 -27.10
CA LEU A 133 -13.39 3.27 -26.57
C LEU A 133 -13.03 3.41 -25.09
N THR A 134 -13.46 2.45 -24.30
CA THR A 134 -13.11 2.35 -22.88
C THR A 134 -12.07 1.26 -22.71
N ILE A 135 -10.93 1.59 -22.13
CA ILE A 135 -9.87 0.63 -21.79
C ILE A 135 -9.90 0.44 -20.28
N SER A 136 -10.21 -0.76 -19.83
CA SER A 136 -10.12 -1.15 -18.43
C SER A 136 -8.99 -2.15 -18.25
N VAL A 137 -8.04 -1.82 -17.38
CA VAL A 137 -6.90 -2.66 -17.01
C VAL A 137 -7.07 -3.06 -15.54
N ALA A 138 -6.79 -4.31 -15.22
CA ALA A 138 -6.80 -4.80 -13.86
C ALA A 138 -5.56 -5.62 -13.54
N ILE A 139 -5.07 -5.47 -12.31
CA ILE A 139 -3.90 -6.20 -11.82
C ILE A 139 -4.21 -6.85 -10.48
N ASP A 140 -3.64 -8.02 -10.26
CA ASP A 140 -3.68 -8.72 -8.99
C ASP A 140 -2.88 -7.96 -7.93
N TYR A 141 -3.59 -7.55 -6.89
CA TYR A 141 -3.08 -6.77 -5.76
C TYR A 141 -2.59 -7.65 -4.60
N GLU A 142 -2.91 -8.95 -4.61
CA GLU A 142 -2.58 -9.87 -3.53
C GLU A 142 -1.06 -10.15 -3.34
N PRO A 143 -0.26 -10.36 -4.41
CA PRO A 143 1.18 -10.61 -4.28
C PRO A 143 1.92 -9.40 -3.69
N LEU A 144 1.44 -8.21 -4.05
CA LEU A 144 1.87 -6.94 -3.51
C LEU A 144 1.60 -6.92 -1.99
N LEU A 145 0.36 -7.18 -1.56
CA LEU A 145 -0.03 -7.22 -0.14
C LEU A 145 0.80 -8.19 0.73
N VAL A 146 1.20 -9.35 0.20
CA VAL A 146 1.92 -10.39 0.97
C VAL A 146 3.33 -9.95 1.35
N GLU A 147 4.10 -9.37 0.43
CA GLU A 147 5.42 -8.82 0.75
C GLU A 147 5.29 -7.58 1.68
N PHE A 148 4.20 -6.82 1.55
CA PHE A 148 3.95 -5.66 2.41
C PHE A 148 3.59 -6.01 3.85
N ARG A 149 2.82 -7.08 4.08
CA ARG A 149 2.50 -7.56 5.43
C ARG A 149 3.75 -7.97 6.20
N ARG A 150 4.75 -8.53 5.52
CA ARG A 150 6.05 -8.88 6.13
C ARG A 150 6.84 -7.64 6.52
N ALA A 151 6.91 -6.62 5.66
CA ALA A 151 7.59 -5.36 5.96
C ALA A 151 6.92 -4.60 7.11
N SER A 152 5.58 -4.56 7.12
CA SER A 152 4.80 -3.94 8.19
C SER A 152 4.99 -4.66 9.54
N TRP A 153 5.14 -5.99 9.53
CA TRP A 153 5.48 -6.77 10.72
C TRP A 153 6.87 -6.44 11.27
N TRP A 154 7.88 -6.27 10.41
CA TRP A 154 9.22 -5.86 10.85
C TRP A 154 9.22 -4.45 11.44
N LEU A 155 8.53 -3.49 10.80
CA LEU A 155 8.40 -2.13 11.32
C LEU A 155 7.67 -2.10 12.67
N SER A 156 6.59 -2.86 12.79
CA SER A 156 5.82 -2.99 14.03
C SER A 156 6.64 -3.67 15.12
N GLY A 157 7.38 -4.73 14.78
CA GLY A 157 8.29 -5.42 15.69
C GLY A 157 9.41 -4.50 16.20
N LEU A 158 9.99 -3.67 15.32
CA LEU A 158 10.97 -2.66 15.70
C LEU A 158 10.36 -1.59 16.62
N GLY A 159 9.13 -1.15 16.33
CA GLY A 159 8.37 -0.24 17.20
C GLY A 159 8.15 -0.81 18.61
N VAL A 160 7.71 -2.06 18.70
CA VAL A 160 7.52 -2.77 19.99
C VAL A 160 8.85 -2.92 20.73
N LEU A 161 9.94 -3.27 20.03
CA LEU A 161 11.27 -3.39 20.61
C LEU A 161 11.72 -2.06 21.24
N VAL A 162 11.54 -0.93 20.54
CA VAL A 162 11.88 0.40 21.05
C VAL A 162 11.09 0.73 22.32
N VAL A 163 9.79 0.41 22.35
CA VAL A 163 8.94 0.60 23.54
C VAL A 163 9.44 -0.27 24.72
N LEU A 164 9.76 -1.54 24.47
CA LEU A 164 10.27 -2.44 25.50
C LEU A 164 11.63 -1.99 26.05
N VAL A 165 12.55 -1.55 25.20
CA VAL A 165 13.85 -1.02 25.62
C VAL A 165 13.68 0.25 26.46
N ALA A 166 12.79 1.16 26.05
CA ALA A 166 12.47 2.35 26.82
C ALA A 166 11.90 1.99 28.21
N ALA A 167 10.96 1.04 28.28
CA ALA A 167 10.38 0.57 29.54
C ALA A 167 11.41 -0.15 30.44
N ALA A 168 12.32 -0.95 29.86
CA ALA A 168 13.38 -1.63 30.60
C ALA A 168 14.39 -0.64 31.20
N LEU A 169 14.79 0.38 30.42
CA LEU A 169 15.64 1.47 30.91
C LEU A 169 14.96 2.25 32.03
N GLN A 170 13.65 2.52 31.91
CA GLN A 170 12.86 3.15 32.98
C GLN A 170 12.87 2.31 34.27
N HIS A 171 12.59 1.01 34.17
CA HIS A 171 12.58 0.11 35.32
C HIS A 171 13.96 0.00 35.99
N TRP A 172 15.02 -0.01 35.18
CA TRP A 172 16.39 -0.05 35.66
C TRP A 172 16.79 1.25 36.38
N PHE A 173 16.48 2.42 35.84
CA PHE A 173 16.73 3.71 36.49
C PHE A 173 15.92 3.88 37.79
N LEU A 174 14.67 3.41 37.82
CA LEU A 174 13.83 3.44 39.03
C LEU A 174 14.41 2.54 40.13
N ARG A 175 14.83 1.31 39.79
CA ARG A 175 15.46 0.40 40.74
C ARG A 175 16.83 0.88 41.23
N ARG A 176 17.62 1.48 40.34
CA ARG A 176 18.99 1.93 40.66
C ARG A 176 19.00 3.27 41.41
N SER A 177 17.98 4.13 41.25
CA SER A 177 17.89 5.42 41.96
C SER A 177 17.27 5.35 43.37
N LEU A 178 16.68 4.21 43.77
CA LEU A 178 16.16 4.00 45.13
C LEU A 178 17.15 3.29 46.08
N GLY A 179 18.39 3.05 45.65
CA GLY A 179 19.44 2.39 46.46
C GLY A 179 20.01 3.21 47.63
N PRO A 180 20.33 4.51 47.50
CA PRO A 180 21.14 5.17 48.53
C PRO A 180 20.40 6.26 49.34
N LEU A 181 19.09 6.12 49.57
CA LEU A 181 18.36 7.05 50.46
C LEU A 181 17.84 6.41 51.75
N ARG A 182 18.26 5.18 52.07
CA ARG A 182 18.09 4.59 53.41
C ARG A 182 19.28 4.82 54.36
N LYS A 183 20.41 5.32 53.87
CA LYS A 183 21.63 5.49 54.69
C LYS A 183 21.76 6.83 55.41
N VAL A 184 20.86 7.80 55.21
CA VAL A 184 21.00 9.15 55.80
C VAL A 184 19.99 9.43 56.92
N GLN A 185 19.04 8.52 57.17
CA GLN A 185 18.11 8.66 58.32
C GLN A 185 18.62 8.04 59.62
N GLY A 186 19.81 7.42 59.63
CA GLY A 186 20.44 6.88 60.84
C GLY A 186 21.29 7.89 61.63
N GLU A 187 21.69 9.01 61.03
CA GLU A 187 22.57 10.02 61.67
C GLU A 187 21.81 11.23 62.23
N LEU A 188 20.48 11.27 62.13
CA LEU A 188 19.65 12.33 62.75
C LEU A 188 18.99 11.86 64.05
N ALA A 189 19.41 10.71 64.58
CA ALA A 189 18.93 10.14 65.84
C ALA A 189 20.05 9.99 66.90
N GLU A 190 21.24 10.57 66.67
CA GLU A 190 22.24 10.87 67.70
C GLU A 190 22.37 12.38 67.90
#